data_AF-A7NG42-F1
#
_entry.id   AF-A7NG42-F1
#
_cell.length_a   1.000
_cell.length_b   1.000
_cell.length_c   1.000
_cell.angle_alpha   90.00
_cell.angle_beta   90.00
_cell.angle_gamma   90.00
#
_symmetry.space_group_name_H-M   'P 1'
#
loop_
_entity.id
_entity.type
_entity.pdbx_description
1 polymer ?
#
loop_
_entity_poly.entity_id
_entity_poly.type
_entity_poly.pdbx_seq_one_letter_code
_entity_poly.pdbx_strand_id
1 'polypeptide(L)'
;MNPAPRYDRIVSLVLLALLGLAVVFLIDINPNILRARFGGDFPSITVSWLLIASLVVIASAGADIFIRAHPQMQTRSLPTIHLGIVQVELAPSFWILPSFAIIASFAFFRLFSASLETLAFVLVLIAAGGFLFGTLVAQHYSLDRRANVRQGARLALQAMALLLAFGVFSAIYYARMRTLYSATLIGASATLLAYAMLSLTSGRHLFVLSLLVGLTLAEATWALNYWAASFLTGGALLLALFYIITGLLQGHLEGTLTRRVIWEYGALGSLMLLAVMYTTLR
;
A
#
# COMPACT_ATOMS: atom_id res chain seq x y z
N MET A 1 6.98 15.02 28.58
CA MET A 1 7.72 14.41 27.44
C MET A 1 6.83 13.40 26.76
N ASN A 2 6.82 13.32 25.42
CA ASN A 2 6.24 12.16 24.73
C ASN A 2 7.20 10.97 24.94
N PRO A 3 6.71 9.75 25.23
CA PRO A 3 7.60 8.61 25.43
C PRO A 3 8.37 8.34 24.14
N ALA A 4 9.69 8.13 24.24
CA ALA A 4 10.51 7.77 23.10
C ALA A 4 9.96 6.46 22.46
N PRO A 5 9.99 6.33 21.13
CA PRO A 5 9.59 5.10 20.46
C PRO A 5 10.42 3.92 20.99
N ARG A 6 9.75 2.80 21.26
CA ARG A 6 10.41 1.56 21.70
C ARG A 6 11.09 0.90 20.50
N TYR A 7 12.23 1.46 20.09
CA TYR A 7 12.99 1.03 18.92
C TYR A 7 13.29 -0.47 18.94
N ASP A 8 13.60 -1.04 20.09
CA ASP A 8 13.87 -2.48 20.24
C ASP A 8 12.76 -3.35 19.64
N ARG A 9 11.50 -2.97 19.86
CA ARG A 9 10.36 -3.76 19.39
C ARG A 9 10.06 -3.53 17.90
N ILE A 10 10.24 -2.29 17.43
CA ILE A 10 10.09 -1.94 16.00
C ILE A 10 11.16 -2.68 15.19
N VAL A 11 12.42 -2.61 15.62
CA VAL A 11 13.55 -3.27 14.97
C VAL A 11 13.36 -4.79 15.00
N SER A 12 12.92 -5.37 16.12
CA SER A 12 12.62 -6.81 16.18
C SER A 12 11.54 -7.24 15.19
N LEU A 13 10.45 -6.47 15.06
CA LEU A 13 9.40 -6.79 14.09
C LEU A 13 9.89 -6.63 12.64
N VAL A 14 10.64 -5.57 12.35
CA VAL A 14 11.22 -5.33 11.03
C VAL A 14 12.17 -6.47 10.67
N LEU A 15 13.06 -6.88 11.58
CA LEU A 15 13.97 -8.01 11.36
C LEU A 15 13.22 -9.32 11.13
N LEU A 16 12.17 -9.61 11.92
CA LEU A 16 11.34 -10.79 11.72
C LEU A 16 10.66 -10.78 10.34
N ALA A 17 10.10 -9.64 9.94
CA ALA A 17 9.47 -9.47 8.64
C ALA A 17 10.50 -9.63 7.50
N LEU A 18 11.68 -9.03 7.64
CA LEU A 18 12.78 -9.13 6.66
C LEU A 18 13.31 -10.55 6.52
N LEU A 19 13.51 -11.27 7.63
CA LEU A 19 13.92 -12.67 7.62
C LEU A 19 12.86 -13.54 6.93
N GLY A 20 11.59 -13.33 7.26
CA GLY A 20 10.48 -14.01 6.58
C GLY A 20 10.47 -13.72 5.08
N LEU A 21 10.64 -12.46 4.68
CA LEU A 21 10.68 -12.05 3.28
C LEU A 21 11.86 -12.68 2.53
N ALA A 22 13.04 -12.73 3.17
CA ALA A 22 14.23 -13.37 2.61
C ALA A 22 14.00 -14.88 2.38
N VAL A 23 13.36 -15.56 3.33
CA VAL A 23 12.96 -16.97 3.17
C VAL A 23 11.98 -17.12 2.01
N VAL A 24 10.97 -16.26 1.92
CA VAL A 24 10.01 -16.28 0.80
C VAL A 24 10.70 -16.10 -0.55
N PHE A 25 11.64 -15.17 -0.66
CA PHE A 25 12.38 -14.93 -1.90
C PHE A 25 13.29 -16.10 -2.28
N LEU A 26 13.95 -16.72 -1.30
CA LEU A 26 14.79 -17.88 -1.52
C LEU A 26 13.98 -19.09 -1.99
N ILE A 27 12.77 -19.25 -1.45
CA ILE A 27 11.79 -20.22 -1.92
C ILE A 27 11.38 -19.85 -3.35
N ASP A 28 10.94 -18.62 -3.63
CA ASP A 28 10.41 -18.26 -4.96
C ASP A 28 11.44 -18.32 -6.10
N ILE A 29 12.73 -18.13 -5.80
CA ILE A 29 13.84 -18.32 -6.75
C ILE A 29 13.94 -19.77 -7.24
N ASN A 30 13.56 -20.75 -6.41
CA ASN A 30 13.73 -22.16 -6.77
C ASN A 30 12.57 -22.65 -7.66
N PRO A 31 12.83 -23.04 -8.92
CA PRO A 31 11.78 -23.41 -9.87
C PRO A 31 11.09 -24.75 -9.54
N ASN A 32 11.64 -25.56 -8.63
CA ASN A 32 11.20 -26.95 -8.36
C ASN A 32 10.19 -27.09 -7.20
N ILE A 33 9.67 -26.00 -6.64
CA ILE A 33 8.75 -26.07 -5.49
C ILE A 33 7.33 -26.44 -5.92
N LEU A 34 6.63 -27.11 -5.01
CA LEU A 34 5.21 -27.47 -5.09
C LEU A 34 4.34 -26.29 -5.53
N ARG A 35 3.98 -26.27 -6.82
CA ARG A 35 2.95 -25.41 -7.38
C ARG A 35 1.63 -26.17 -7.33
N ALA A 36 0.74 -25.81 -6.41
CA ALA A 36 -0.61 -26.32 -6.44
C ALA A 36 -1.34 -25.65 -7.63
N ARG A 37 -1.43 -26.37 -8.75
CA ARG A 37 -2.30 -26.00 -9.87
C ARG A 37 -3.69 -26.55 -9.57
N PHE A 38 -4.57 -25.70 -9.06
CA PHE A 38 -5.99 -25.98 -9.10
C PHE A 38 -6.40 -25.93 -10.58
N GLY A 39 -6.91 -27.04 -11.13
CA GLY A 39 -7.22 -27.16 -12.56
C GLY A 39 -8.16 -26.04 -13.06
N GLY A 40 -7.94 -25.59 -14.29
CA GLY A 40 -8.64 -24.44 -14.92
C GLY A 40 -7.72 -23.22 -15.15
N ASP A 41 -8.31 -22.06 -15.46
CA ASP A 41 -7.64 -20.75 -15.61
C ASP A 41 -7.20 -20.12 -14.26
N PHE A 42 -7.17 -20.91 -13.18
CA PHE A 42 -6.87 -20.39 -11.84
C PHE A 42 -5.37 -20.11 -11.65
N PRO A 43 -5.01 -19.02 -10.94
CA PRO A 43 -3.61 -18.73 -10.64
C PRO A 43 -3.02 -19.83 -9.76
N SER A 44 -1.80 -20.27 -10.10
CA SER A 44 -1.09 -21.28 -9.31
C SER A 44 -0.77 -20.74 -7.91
N ILE A 45 -1.28 -21.40 -6.88
CA ILE A 45 -1.00 -21.04 -5.48
C ILE A 45 0.31 -21.72 -5.09
N THR A 46 1.30 -20.92 -4.71
CA THR A 46 2.60 -21.41 -4.21
C THR A 46 2.68 -21.24 -2.69
N VAL A 47 3.59 -21.99 -2.06
CA VAL A 47 3.89 -21.85 -0.62
C VAL A 47 4.29 -20.40 -0.27
N SER A 48 4.91 -19.68 -1.21
CA SER A 48 5.24 -18.26 -1.09
C SER A 48 4.02 -17.41 -0.73
N TRP A 49 2.84 -17.66 -1.34
CA TRP A 49 1.62 -16.90 -1.04
C TRP A 49 1.12 -17.09 0.39
N LEU A 50 1.21 -18.31 0.92
CA LEU A 50 0.83 -18.61 2.31
C LEU A 50 1.77 -17.92 3.30
N LEU A 51 3.08 -17.94 3.02
CA LEU A 51 4.08 -17.27 3.84
C LEU A 51 3.95 -15.74 3.79
N ILE A 52 3.61 -15.17 2.64
CA ILE A 52 3.33 -13.73 2.54
C ILE A 52 2.08 -13.39 3.35
N ALA A 53 1.01 -14.19 3.23
CA ALA A 53 -0.21 -13.98 3.99
C ALA A 53 0.07 -14.02 5.51
N SER A 54 0.89 -14.96 5.98
CA SER A 54 1.27 -15.02 7.39
C SER A 54 2.13 -13.82 7.82
N LEU A 55 3.10 -13.39 7.00
CA LEU A 55 3.91 -12.20 7.27
C LEU A 55 3.07 -10.92 7.33
N VAL A 56 2.10 -10.78 6.44
CA VAL A 56 1.13 -9.69 6.45
C VAL A 56 0.34 -9.69 7.75
N VAL A 57 -0.18 -10.85 8.19
CA VAL A 57 -0.91 -10.97 9.46
C VAL A 57 -0.01 -10.60 10.65
N ILE A 58 1.24 -11.08 10.68
CA ILE A 58 2.20 -10.79 11.76
C ILE A 58 2.54 -9.29 11.80
N ALA A 59 2.83 -8.66 10.66
CA ALA A 59 3.17 -7.24 10.60
C ALA A 59 1.96 -6.36 10.93
N SER A 60 0.78 -6.73 10.46
CA SER A 60 -0.49 -6.09 10.81
C SER A 60 -0.76 -6.16 12.31
N ALA A 61 -0.71 -7.37 12.89
CA ALA A 61 -0.96 -7.58 14.31
C ALA A 61 0.09 -6.89 15.19
N GLY A 62 1.36 -6.94 14.80
CA GLY A 62 2.41 -6.27 15.55
C GLY A 62 2.30 -4.74 15.50
N ALA A 63 1.97 -4.16 14.33
CA ALA A 63 1.67 -2.74 14.22
C ALA A 63 0.51 -2.33 15.14
N ASP A 64 -0.56 -3.13 15.19
CA ASP A 64 -1.70 -2.89 16.08
C ASP A 64 -1.30 -2.85 17.56
N ILE A 65 -0.57 -3.88 18.00
CA ILE A 65 -0.14 -4.02 19.39
C ILE A 65 0.77 -2.86 19.80
N PHE A 66 1.66 -2.40 18.91
CA PHE A 66 2.54 -1.26 19.20
C PHE A 66 1.79 0.05 19.36
N ILE A 67 0.77 0.23 18.55
CA ILE A 67 0.01 1.46 18.48
C ILE A 67 -0.97 1.55 19.67
N ARG A 68 -1.61 0.44 20.04
CA ARG A 68 -2.41 0.35 21.28
C ARG A 68 -1.60 0.56 22.56
N ALA A 69 -0.31 0.22 22.53
CA ALA A 69 0.59 0.47 23.66
C ALA A 69 0.97 1.96 23.83
N HIS A 70 0.55 2.84 22.91
CA HIS A 70 0.84 4.27 23.00
C HIS A 70 -0.18 5.00 23.89
N PRO A 71 0.26 5.79 24.90
CA PRO A 71 -0.64 6.41 25.88
C PRO A 71 -1.65 7.41 25.27
N GLN A 72 -1.37 7.98 24.09
CA GLN A 72 -2.31 8.87 23.40
C GLN A 72 -3.42 8.15 22.64
N MET A 73 -3.30 6.83 22.41
CA MET A 73 -4.36 6.02 21.83
C MET A 73 -5.43 5.62 22.86
N GLN A 74 -5.11 5.64 24.15
CA GLN A 74 -6.08 5.39 25.22
C GLN A 74 -7.16 6.49 25.31
N THR A 75 -6.95 7.66 24.71
CA THR A 75 -7.86 8.80 24.75
C THR A 75 -8.61 9.03 23.44
N ARG A 76 -8.32 8.27 22.38
CA ARG A 76 -8.92 8.46 21.05
C ARG A 76 -9.94 7.36 20.79
N SER A 77 -11.20 7.73 20.55
CA SER A 77 -12.25 6.81 20.15
C SER A 77 -11.92 6.17 18.80
N LEU A 78 -11.51 4.91 18.80
CA LEU A 78 -11.29 4.11 17.61
C LEU A 78 -12.64 3.70 17.00
N PRO A 79 -12.76 3.57 15.67
CA PRO A 79 -13.97 3.04 15.06
C PRO A 79 -14.16 1.58 15.50
N THR A 80 -15.15 1.35 16.34
CA THR A 80 -15.53 0.03 16.83
C THR A 80 -16.40 -0.67 15.81
N ILE A 81 -16.03 -1.89 15.44
CA ILE A 81 -16.90 -2.78 14.66
C ILE A 81 -17.56 -3.72 15.66
N HIS A 82 -18.87 -3.57 15.85
CA HIS A 82 -19.69 -4.46 16.69
C HIS A 82 -20.02 -5.73 15.91
N LEU A 83 -19.14 -6.73 15.99
CA LEU A 83 -19.41 -8.10 15.54
C LEU A 83 -20.07 -8.88 16.69
N GLY A 84 -21.30 -8.50 17.06
CA GLY A 84 -22.23 -9.23 17.93
C GLY A 84 -21.76 -9.60 19.36
N ILE A 85 -20.68 -10.38 19.47
CA ILE A 85 -20.11 -10.97 20.69
C ILE A 85 -18.74 -10.34 21.02
N VAL A 86 -18.06 -9.70 20.05
CA VAL A 86 -16.73 -9.10 20.24
C VAL A 86 -16.71 -7.66 19.72
N GLN A 87 -16.38 -6.72 20.60
CA GLN A 87 -16.07 -5.34 20.21
C GLN A 87 -14.62 -5.29 19.75
N VAL A 88 -14.41 -5.26 18.43
CA VAL A 88 -13.06 -5.07 17.88
C VAL A 88 -12.89 -3.60 17.55
N GLU A 89 -12.13 -2.90 18.37
CA GLU A 89 -11.56 -1.60 18.03
C GLU A 89 -10.54 -1.83 16.91
N LEU A 90 -10.97 -1.76 15.65
CA LEU A 90 -10.04 -1.81 14.53
C LEU A 90 -9.50 -0.41 14.28
N ALA A 91 -8.20 -0.31 14.07
CA ALA A 91 -7.56 0.90 13.58
C ALA A 91 -7.02 0.59 12.17
N PRO A 92 -7.91 0.39 11.15
CA PRO A 92 -7.53 -0.25 9.89
C PRO A 92 -6.45 0.54 9.15
N SER A 93 -6.46 1.85 9.32
CA SER A 93 -5.46 2.78 8.78
C SER A 93 -4.02 2.44 9.14
N PHE A 94 -3.80 1.86 10.32
CA PHE A 94 -2.46 1.61 10.82
C PHE A 94 -1.91 0.25 10.39
N TRP A 95 -2.77 -0.70 10.02
CA TRP A 95 -2.37 -2.04 9.60
C TRP A 95 -2.15 -2.15 8.10
N ILE A 96 -2.86 -1.31 7.33
CA ILE A 96 -2.80 -1.32 5.86
C ILE A 96 -1.39 -1.00 5.36
N LEU A 97 -0.77 0.08 5.82
CA LEU A 97 0.56 0.48 5.36
C LEU A 97 1.66 -0.58 5.56
N PRO A 98 1.85 -1.17 6.75
CA PRO A 98 2.85 -2.23 6.94
C PRO A 98 2.51 -3.51 6.17
N SER A 99 1.24 -3.85 6.01
CA SER A 99 0.80 -4.98 5.17
C SER A 99 1.18 -4.77 3.70
N PHE A 100 0.89 -3.57 3.18
CA PHE A 100 1.22 -3.20 1.81
C PHE A 100 2.72 -3.09 1.57
N ALA A 101 3.53 -2.75 2.58
CA ALA A 101 4.98 -2.79 2.47
C ALA A 101 5.48 -4.20 2.13
N ILE A 102 4.97 -5.23 2.81
CA ILE A 102 5.33 -6.63 2.53
C ILE A 102 4.86 -7.05 1.12
N ILE A 103 3.61 -6.74 0.78
CA ILE A 103 3.01 -7.12 -0.51
C ILE A 103 3.73 -6.42 -1.66
N ALA A 104 3.97 -5.11 -1.56
CA ALA A 104 4.65 -4.32 -2.58
C ALA A 104 6.10 -4.77 -2.76
N SER A 105 6.81 -5.11 -1.68
CA SER A 105 8.17 -5.64 -1.75
C SER A 105 8.20 -6.98 -2.49
N PHE A 106 7.29 -7.91 -2.18
CA PHE A 106 7.19 -9.17 -2.93
C PHE A 106 6.83 -8.96 -4.40
N ALA A 107 5.87 -8.06 -4.67
CA ALA A 107 5.47 -7.65 -6.01
C ALA A 107 6.65 -7.10 -6.83
N PHE A 108 7.46 -6.22 -6.24
CA PHE A 108 8.62 -5.63 -6.89
C PHE A 108 9.73 -6.67 -7.11
N PHE A 109 9.99 -7.55 -6.13
CA PHE A 109 10.94 -8.64 -6.29
C PHE A 109 10.59 -9.50 -7.51
N ARG A 110 9.32 -9.91 -7.64
CA ARG A 110 8.87 -10.73 -8.76
C ARG A 110 8.97 -10.02 -10.12
N LEU A 111 8.91 -8.70 -10.13
CA LEU A 111 9.02 -7.88 -11.34
C LEU A 111 10.46 -7.78 -11.86
N PHE A 112 11.43 -7.69 -10.94
CA PHE A 112 12.85 -7.45 -11.26
C PHE A 112 13.75 -8.68 -11.09
N SER A 113 13.24 -9.78 -10.52
CA SER A 113 14.00 -11.02 -10.31
C SER A 113 14.55 -11.59 -11.62
N ALA A 114 13.81 -11.44 -12.72
CA ALA A 114 14.21 -11.90 -14.05
C ALA A 114 15.38 -11.10 -14.65
N SER A 115 15.59 -9.85 -14.23
CA SER A 115 16.60 -8.94 -14.82
C SER A 115 17.84 -8.74 -13.94
N LEU A 116 17.68 -8.80 -12.62
CA LEU A 116 18.69 -8.35 -11.66
C LEU A 116 19.11 -9.45 -10.66
N GLU A 117 18.52 -10.65 -10.75
CA GLU A 117 18.83 -11.84 -9.94
C GLU A 117 19.18 -11.52 -8.46
N THR A 118 20.46 -11.63 -8.09
CA THR A 118 20.98 -11.41 -6.73
C THR A 118 20.93 -9.94 -6.29
N LEU A 119 21.12 -8.98 -7.21
CA LEU A 119 21.02 -7.55 -6.89
C LEU A 119 19.57 -7.16 -6.58
N ALA A 120 18.58 -7.72 -7.31
CA ALA A 120 17.17 -7.51 -6.98
C ALA A 120 16.85 -8.01 -5.58
N PHE A 121 17.37 -9.18 -5.19
CA PHE A 121 17.18 -9.72 -3.84
C PHE A 121 17.64 -8.72 -2.77
N VAL A 122 18.89 -8.25 -2.85
CA VAL A 122 19.46 -7.34 -1.83
C VAL A 122 18.73 -5.99 -1.82
N LEU A 123 18.52 -5.40 -3.00
CA LEU A 123 17.86 -4.09 -3.11
C LEU A 123 16.44 -4.11 -2.57
N VAL A 124 15.66 -5.16 -2.88
CA VAL A 124 14.30 -5.28 -2.39
C VAL A 124 14.26 -5.52 -0.88
N LEU A 125 15.20 -6.30 -0.34
CA LEU A 125 15.27 -6.53 1.10
C LEU A 125 15.57 -5.23 1.86
N ILE A 126 16.54 -4.45 1.38
CA ILE A 126 16.88 -3.14 1.94
C ILE A 126 15.69 -2.18 1.83
N ALA A 127 15.05 -2.11 0.65
CA ALA A 127 13.87 -1.28 0.43
C ALA A 127 12.72 -1.70 1.35
N ALA A 128 12.40 -2.99 1.46
CA ALA A 128 11.36 -3.53 2.34
C ALA A 128 11.60 -3.15 3.80
N GLY A 129 12.84 -3.27 4.26
CA GLY A 129 13.24 -2.91 5.62
C GLY A 129 13.08 -1.41 5.87
N GLY A 130 13.54 -0.60 4.93
CA GLY A 130 13.38 0.86 4.96
C GLY A 130 11.91 1.30 4.96
N PHE A 131 11.07 0.68 4.13
CA PHE A 131 9.63 0.97 4.10
C PHE A 131 8.93 0.55 5.38
N LEU A 132 9.18 -0.66 5.89
CA LEU A 132 8.56 -1.14 7.13
C LEU A 132 9.01 -0.31 8.34
N PHE A 133 10.31 -0.06 8.48
CA PHE A 133 10.83 0.77 9.54
C PHE A 133 10.30 2.21 9.44
N GLY A 134 10.38 2.80 8.24
CA GLY A 134 9.91 4.14 7.96
C GLY A 134 8.42 4.32 8.23
N THR A 135 7.58 3.37 7.81
CA THR A 135 6.13 3.42 8.07
C THR A 135 5.81 3.35 9.56
N LEU A 136 6.43 2.43 10.32
CA LEU A 136 6.20 2.30 11.76
C LEU A 136 6.67 3.55 12.54
N VAL A 137 7.84 4.09 12.17
CA VAL A 137 8.38 5.31 12.78
C VAL A 137 7.53 6.53 12.42
N ALA A 138 7.14 6.68 11.15
CA ALA A 138 6.29 7.80 10.72
C ALA A 138 4.88 7.70 11.32
N GLN A 139 4.32 6.49 11.48
CA GLN A 139 3.07 6.28 12.22
C GLN A 139 3.19 6.74 13.67
N HIS A 140 4.30 6.42 14.35
CA HIS A 140 4.55 6.89 15.71
C HIS A 140 4.62 8.42 15.80
N TYR A 141 5.37 9.06 14.91
CA TYR A 141 5.49 10.53 14.89
C TYR A 141 4.21 11.25 14.41
N SER A 142 3.34 10.58 13.66
CA SER A 142 2.03 11.13 13.27
C SER A 142 1.10 11.36 14.47
N LEU A 143 1.36 10.68 15.59
CA LEU A 143 0.65 10.81 16.86
C LEU A 143 1.31 11.83 17.79
N ASP A 144 2.43 12.45 17.40
CA ASP A 144 3.11 13.42 18.26
C ASP A 144 2.35 14.75 18.36
N ARG A 145 2.42 15.40 19.53
CA ARG A 145 1.71 16.67 19.81
C ARG A 145 2.28 17.84 19.01
N ARG A 146 3.55 17.76 18.58
CA ARG A 146 4.24 18.82 17.82
C ARG A 146 3.70 18.89 16.38
N ALA A 147 3.11 20.03 16.01
CA ALA A 147 2.48 20.22 14.70
C ALA A 147 3.44 20.00 13.52
N ASN A 148 4.68 20.52 13.60
CA ASN A 148 5.67 20.42 12.52
C ASN A 148 6.13 18.96 12.29
N VAL A 149 6.36 18.21 13.38
CA VAL A 149 6.77 16.79 13.32
C VAL A 149 5.63 15.93 12.77
N ARG A 150 4.40 16.19 13.22
CA ARG A 150 3.20 15.53 12.73
C ARG A 150 2.99 15.76 11.23
N GLN A 151 3.19 16.99 10.75
CA GLN A 151 3.03 17.30 9.33
C GLN A 151 4.09 16.60 8.47
N GLY A 152 5.36 16.62 8.89
CA GLY A 152 6.42 15.88 8.21
C GLY A 152 6.16 14.36 8.17
N ALA A 153 5.70 13.78 9.28
CA ALA A 153 5.35 12.36 9.34
C ALA A 153 4.16 12.00 8.43
N ARG A 154 3.14 12.84 8.34
CA ARG A 154 2.00 12.64 7.42
C ARG A 154 2.44 12.67 5.96
N LEU A 155 3.30 13.62 5.58
CA LEU A 155 3.86 13.69 4.23
C LEU A 155 4.68 12.44 3.90
N ALA A 156 5.51 11.97 4.83
CA ALA A 156 6.28 10.73 4.66
C ALA A 156 5.36 9.51 4.45
N LEU A 157 4.31 9.38 5.26
CA LEU A 157 3.33 8.29 5.12
C LEU A 157 2.58 8.36 3.79
N GLN A 158 2.24 9.56 3.32
CA GLN A 158 1.60 9.73 2.01
C GLN A 158 2.54 9.34 0.87
N ALA A 159 3.80 9.79 0.90
CA ALA A 159 4.79 9.41 -0.10
C ALA A 159 5.02 7.90 -0.12
N MET A 160 5.11 7.26 1.05
CA MET A 160 5.22 5.80 1.18
C MET A 160 3.97 5.11 0.61
N ALA A 161 2.76 5.57 0.92
CA ALA A 161 1.52 4.99 0.39
C ALA A 161 1.48 5.00 -1.14
N LEU A 162 1.92 6.09 -1.77
CA LEU A 162 1.99 6.20 -3.23
C LEU A 162 3.04 5.25 -3.84
N LEU A 163 4.21 5.13 -3.22
CA LEU A 163 5.23 4.17 -3.66
C LEU A 163 4.74 2.72 -3.55
N LEU A 164 4.03 2.39 -2.47
CA LEU A 164 3.42 1.07 -2.28
C LEU A 164 2.30 0.81 -3.29
N ALA A 165 1.44 1.80 -3.55
CA ALA A 165 0.39 1.73 -4.56
C ALA A 165 0.98 1.43 -5.94
N PHE A 166 2.05 2.14 -6.31
CA PHE A 166 2.74 1.94 -7.59
C PHE A 166 3.27 0.53 -7.74
N GLY A 167 3.94 -0.01 -6.71
CA GLY A 167 4.48 -1.36 -6.72
C GLY A 167 3.38 -2.42 -6.90
N VAL A 168 2.28 -2.28 -6.16
CA VAL A 168 1.15 -3.22 -6.24
C VAL A 168 0.42 -3.12 -7.58
N PHE A 169 0.10 -1.92 -8.05
CA PHE A 169 -0.59 -1.74 -9.34
C PHE A 169 0.25 -2.25 -10.51
N SER A 170 1.56 -1.96 -10.51
CA SER A 170 2.48 -2.45 -11.55
C SER A 170 2.59 -3.97 -11.56
N ALA A 171 2.63 -4.62 -10.39
CA ALA A 171 2.72 -6.08 -10.32
C ALA A 171 1.42 -6.78 -10.70
N ILE A 172 0.26 -6.23 -10.31
CA ILE A 172 -1.03 -6.78 -10.76
C ILE A 172 -1.15 -6.67 -12.28
N TYR A 173 -0.73 -5.55 -12.87
CA TYR A 173 -0.73 -5.36 -14.32
C TYR A 173 0.26 -6.29 -15.02
N TYR A 174 1.46 -6.50 -14.43
CA TYR A 174 2.46 -7.43 -14.94
C TYR A 174 1.96 -8.88 -14.98
N ALA A 175 1.15 -9.28 -14.00
CA ALA A 175 0.62 -10.64 -13.92
C ALA A 175 -0.29 -11.02 -15.10
N ARG A 176 -0.73 -10.05 -15.93
CA ARG A 176 -1.60 -10.24 -17.11
C ARG A 176 -2.75 -11.24 -16.88
N MET A 177 -3.34 -11.22 -15.69
CA MET A 177 -4.49 -12.06 -15.37
C MET A 177 -5.73 -11.57 -16.12
N ARG A 178 -6.78 -12.41 -16.21
CA ARG A 178 -8.08 -11.98 -16.77
C ARG A 178 -8.49 -10.65 -16.12
N THR A 179 -9.02 -9.75 -16.94
CA THR A 179 -9.45 -8.39 -16.55
C THR A 179 -10.26 -8.37 -15.26
N LEU A 180 -11.15 -9.35 -15.10
CA LEU A 180 -11.99 -9.50 -13.91
C LEU A 180 -11.14 -9.62 -12.62
N TYR A 181 -10.07 -10.41 -12.63
CA TYR A 181 -9.19 -10.59 -11.47
C TYR A 181 -8.28 -9.39 -11.25
N SER A 182 -7.72 -8.82 -12.31
CA SER A 182 -6.84 -7.64 -12.20
C SER A 182 -7.61 -6.42 -11.70
N ALA A 183 -8.81 -6.16 -12.22
CA ALA A 183 -9.65 -5.04 -11.82
C ALA A 183 -10.13 -5.17 -10.37
N THR A 184 -10.52 -6.37 -9.94
CA THR A 184 -10.93 -6.60 -8.55
C THR A 184 -9.77 -6.45 -7.57
N LEU A 185 -8.57 -6.94 -7.90
CA LEU A 185 -7.38 -6.76 -7.08
C LEU A 185 -6.92 -5.31 -7.01
N ILE A 186 -6.92 -4.59 -8.15
CA ILE A 186 -6.58 -3.15 -8.18
C ILE A 186 -7.61 -2.36 -7.38
N GLY A 187 -8.90 -2.61 -7.58
CA GLY A 187 -9.97 -1.97 -6.84
C GLY A 187 -9.85 -2.20 -5.34
N ALA A 188 -9.72 -3.45 -4.91
CA ALA A 188 -9.56 -3.80 -3.49
C ALA A 188 -8.27 -3.21 -2.88
N SER A 189 -7.17 -3.17 -3.65
CA SER A 189 -5.93 -2.56 -3.18
C SER A 189 -6.05 -1.05 -3.04
N ALA A 190 -6.70 -0.42 -4.02
CA ALA A 190 -6.95 1.00 -4.04
C ALA A 190 -7.93 1.45 -2.95
N THR A 191 -8.99 0.67 -2.65
CA THR A 191 -9.90 1.01 -1.54
C THR A 191 -9.15 1.01 -0.21
N LEU A 192 -8.34 -0.03 0.06
CA LEU A 192 -7.56 -0.13 1.30
C LEU A 192 -6.56 1.01 1.41
N LEU A 193 -5.77 1.27 0.36
CA LEU A 193 -4.78 2.35 0.37
C LEU A 193 -5.45 3.73 0.47
N ALA A 194 -6.56 3.97 -0.23
CA ALA A 194 -7.33 5.21 -0.12
C ALA A 194 -7.86 5.40 1.30
N TYR A 195 -8.37 4.35 1.93
CA TYR A 195 -8.83 4.39 3.33
C TYR A 195 -7.69 4.79 4.27
N ALA A 196 -6.51 4.18 4.11
CA ALA A 196 -5.32 4.52 4.90
C ALA A 196 -4.92 5.98 4.72
N MET A 197 -4.94 6.51 3.48
CA MET A 197 -4.61 7.91 3.23
C MET A 197 -5.66 8.89 3.80
N LEU A 198 -6.95 8.63 3.57
CA LEU A 198 -8.04 9.51 4.02
C LEU A 198 -8.18 9.54 5.54
N SER A 199 -7.83 8.44 6.21
CA SER A 199 -7.85 8.37 7.68
C SER A 199 -6.90 9.36 8.37
N LEU A 200 -5.85 9.84 7.68
CA LEU A 200 -4.89 10.81 8.20
C LEU A 200 -5.52 12.21 8.37
N THR A 201 -6.49 12.53 7.51
CA THR A 201 -7.12 13.86 7.43
C THR A 201 -8.32 14.01 8.36
N SER A 202 -8.91 12.89 8.84
CA SER A 202 -10.11 12.85 9.70
C SER A 202 -11.36 13.46 9.02
N GLY A 203 -12.29 12.60 8.61
CA GLY A 203 -13.49 13.02 7.86
C GLY A 203 -14.68 12.12 8.14
N ARG A 204 -15.88 12.59 7.80
CA ARG A 204 -17.12 11.78 7.85
C ARG A 204 -17.19 10.91 6.58
N HIS A 205 -17.68 9.67 6.70
CA HIS A 205 -17.87 8.74 5.57
C HIS A 205 -16.59 8.24 4.85
N LEU A 206 -15.46 8.12 5.56
CA LEU A 206 -14.17 7.64 5.01
C LEU A 206 -14.29 6.34 4.20
N PHE A 207 -15.09 5.39 4.69
CA PHE A 207 -15.29 4.10 4.03
C PHE A 207 -15.92 4.26 2.64
N VAL A 208 -16.97 5.06 2.51
CA VAL A 208 -17.67 5.29 1.23
C VAL A 208 -16.76 5.98 0.24
N LEU A 209 -16.01 7.00 0.68
CA LEU A 209 -15.05 7.71 -0.18
C LEU A 209 -13.94 6.76 -0.66
N SER A 210 -13.40 5.93 0.23
CA SER A 210 -12.38 4.95 -0.15
C SER A 210 -12.90 3.89 -1.12
N LEU A 211 -14.16 3.45 -0.95
CA LEU A 211 -14.81 2.51 -1.86
C LEU A 211 -14.94 3.10 -3.27
N LEU A 212 -15.31 4.38 -3.35
CA LEU A 212 -15.44 5.11 -4.61
C LEU A 212 -14.08 5.20 -5.33
N VAL A 213 -12.97 5.45 -4.62
CA VAL A 213 -11.63 5.43 -5.21
C VAL A 213 -11.29 4.06 -5.81
N GLY A 214 -11.59 2.97 -5.10
CA GLY A 214 -11.30 1.64 -5.64
C GLY A 214 -12.20 1.25 -6.81
N LEU A 215 -13.48 1.63 -6.79
CA LEU A 215 -14.40 1.36 -7.90
C LEU A 215 -13.95 2.09 -9.18
N THR A 216 -13.61 3.38 -9.06
CA THR A 216 -13.13 4.19 -10.19
C THR A 216 -11.84 3.64 -10.79
N LEU A 217 -10.90 3.17 -9.96
CA LEU A 217 -9.67 2.52 -10.46
C LEU A 217 -9.91 1.13 -11.05
N ALA A 218 -10.86 0.36 -10.51
CA ALA A 218 -11.27 -0.91 -11.09
C ALA A 218 -11.86 -0.71 -12.49
N GLU A 219 -12.72 0.29 -12.69
CA GLU A 219 -13.27 0.66 -14.00
C GLU A 219 -12.17 1.17 -14.95
N ALA A 220 -11.26 2.03 -14.46
CA ALA A 220 -10.13 2.50 -15.27
C ALA A 220 -9.22 1.35 -15.73
N THR A 221 -9.10 0.29 -14.94
CA THR A 221 -8.32 -0.91 -15.29
C THR A 221 -8.90 -1.60 -16.53
N TRP A 222 -10.22 -1.61 -16.72
CA TRP A 222 -10.82 -2.17 -17.94
C TRP A 222 -10.34 -1.40 -19.17
N ALA A 223 -10.44 -0.07 -19.16
CA ALA A 223 -9.98 0.78 -20.25
C ALA A 223 -8.47 0.59 -20.53
N LEU A 224 -7.65 0.53 -19.47
CA LEU A 224 -6.22 0.30 -19.60
C LEU A 224 -5.89 -1.08 -20.16
N ASN A 225 -6.64 -2.13 -19.82
CA ASN A 225 -6.33 -3.46 -20.34
C ASN A 225 -6.65 -3.64 -21.83
N TYR A 226 -7.55 -2.81 -22.40
CA TYR A 226 -7.71 -2.74 -23.85
C TYR A 226 -6.56 -2.00 -24.54
N TRP A 227 -5.85 -1.14 -23.81
CA TRP A 227 -4.65 -0.48 -24.30
C TRP A 227 -3.44 -1.42 -24.10
N ALA A 228 -2.69 -1.70 -25.17
CA ALA A 228 -1.44 -2.47 -25.12
C ALA A 228 -0.28 -1.71 -24.41
N ALA A 229 -0.55 -1.05 -23.29
CA ALA A 229 0.44 -0.36 -22.48
C ALA A 229 1.36 -1.36 -21.76
N SER A 230 2.63 -0.96 -21.54
CA SER A 230 3.56 -1.75 -20.72
C SER A 230 3.09 -1.82 -19.26
N PHE A 231 3.59 -2.79 -18.50
CA PHE A 231 3.22 -2.96 -17.09
C PHE A 231 3.60 -1.78 -16.20
N LEU A 232 4.73 -1.14 -16.49
CA LEU A 232 5.19 0.06 -15.79
C LEU A 232 4.30 1.26 -16.13
N THR A 233 3.93 1.40 -17.40
CA THR A 233 3.01 2.44 -17.88
C THR A 233 1.64 2.28 -17.23
N GLY A 234 1.05 1.08 -17.28
CA GLY A 234 -0.27 0.81 -16.68
C GLY A 234 -0.30 1.10 -15.17
N GLY A 235 0.74 0.66 -14.45
CA GLY A 235 0.90 0.98 -13.02
C GLY A 235 1.05 2.48 -12.74
N ALA A 236 1.80 3.21 -13.57
CA ALA A 236 1.98 4.65 -13.44
C ALA A 236 0.68 5.44 -13.72
N LEU A 237 -0.11 5.03 -14.72
CA LEU A 237 -1.40 5.64 -15.04
C LEU A 237 -2.40 5.43 -13.90
N LEU A 238 -2.48 4.21 -13.35
CA LEU A 238 -3.31 3.90 -12.18
C LEU A 238 -2.86 4.70 -10.95
N LEU A 239 -1.55 4.84 -10.74
CA LEU A 239 -1.01 5.67 -9.66
C LEU A 239 -1.41 7.13 -9.83
N ALA A 240 -1.30 7.69 -11.03
CA ALA A 240 -1.68 9.07 -11.31
C ALA A 240 -3.16 9.31 -11.02
N LEU A 241 -4.05 8.41 -11.49
CA LEU A 241 -5.48 8.46 -11.17
C LEU A 241 -5.74 8.37 -9.67
N PHE A 242 -5.09 7.43 -8.98
CA PHE A 242 -5.19 7.28 -7.53
C PHE A 242 -4.76 8.56 -6.80
N TYR A 243 -3.63 9.17 -7.19
CA TYR A 243 -3.10 10.40 -6.60
C TYR A 243 -4.07 11.58 -6.78
N ILE A 244 -4.61 11.77 -7.99
CA ILE A 244 -5.54 12.87 -8.29
C ILE A 244 -6.81 12.72 -7.44
N ILE A 245 -7.44 11.54 -7.45
CA ILE A 245 -8.71 11.30 -6.76
C ILE A 245 -8.52 11.42 -5.25
N THR A 246 -7.46 10.81 -4.69
CA THR A 246 -7.19 10.89 -3.25
C THR A 246 -6.81 12.29 -2.79
N GLY A 247 -6.03 13.04 -3.59
CA GLY A 247 -5.69 14.43 -3.32
C GLY A 247 -6.90 15.37 -3.33
N LEU A 248 -7.80 15.21 -4.31
CA LEU A 248 -9.07 15.94 -4.37
C LEU A 248 -9.96 15.65 -3.16
N LEU A 249 -10.06 14.38 -2.77
CA LEU A 249 -10.83 13.96 -1.60
C LEU A 249 -10.23 14.49 -0.28
N GLN A 250 -8.92 14.47 -0.14
CA GLN A 250 -8.25 15.07 1.03
C GLN A 250 -8.51 16.58 1.10
N GLY A 251 -8.37 17.30 -0.02
CA GLY A 251 -8.71 18.73 -0.08
C GLY A 251 -10.19 19.02 0.20
N HIS A 252 -11.10 18.10 -0.16
CA HIS A 252 -12.51 18.19 0.22
C HIS A 252 -12.72 18.05 1.72
N LEU A 253 -12.08 17.06 2.34
CA LEU A 253 -12.20 16.81 3.78
C LEU A 253 -11.59 17.94 4.62
N GLU A 254 -10.53 18.59 4.13
CA GLU A 254 -9.88 19.72 4.80
C GLU A 254 -10.62 21.06 4.61
N GLY A 255 -11.65 21.09 3.76
CA GLY A 255 -12.38 22.33 3.43
C GLY A 255 -11.54 23.36 2.66
N THR A 256 -10.39 22.95 2.12
CA THR A 256 -9.44 23.80 1.38
C THR A 256 -9.66 23.75 -0.13
N LEU A 257 -10.74 23.10 -0.56
CA LEU A 257 -11.11 22.84 -1.96
C LEU A 257 -11.34 24.14 -2.73
N THR A 258 -10.25 24.73 -3.19
CA THR A 258 -10.25 25.93 -4.02
C THR A 258 -10.15 25.50 -5.48
N ARG A 259 -10.79 26.23 -6.40
CA ARG A 259 -10.71 25.96 -7.86
C ARG A 259 -9.26 25.85 -8.35
N ARG A 260 -8.34 26.57 -7.69
CA ARG A 260 -6.88 26.48 -7.89
C ARG A 260 -6.30 25.10 -7.57
N VAL A 261 -6.71 24.48 -6.47
CA VAL A 261 -6.24 23.14 -6.07
C VAL A 261 -6.72 22.09 -7.08
N ILE A 262 -7.97 22.21 -7.56
CA ILE A 262 -8.50 21.34 -8.63
C ILE A 262 -7.65 21.46 -9.91
N TRP A 263 -7.27 22.68 -10.28
CA TRP A 263 -6.37 22.92 -11.41
C TRP A 263 -4.96 22.42 -11.19
N GLU A 264 -4.38 22.60 -9.99
CA GLU A 264 -3.03 22.12 -9.67
C GLU A 264 -2.95 20.58 -9.71
N TYR A 265 -3.92 19.88 -9.10
CA TYR A 265 -3.98 18.42 -9.17
C TYR A 265 -4.33 17.90 -10.57
N GLY A 266 -5.23 18.58 -11.30
CA GLY A 266 -5.56 18.25 -12.69
C GLY A 266 -4.40 18.47 -13.65
N ALA A 267 -3.60 19.52 -13.44
CA ALA A 267 -2.40 19.81 -14.23
C ALA A 267 -1.26 18.83 -13.92
N LEU A 268 -1.01 18.53 -12.64
CA LEU A 268 -0.01 17.53 -12.23
C LEU A 268 -0.40 16.13 -12.73
N GLY A 269 -1.67 15.78 -12.61
CA GLY A 269 -2.23 14.56 -13.17
C GLY A 269 -2.04 14.47 -14.68
N SER A 270 -2.44 15.50 -15.42
CA SER A 270 -2.25 15.58 -16.87
C SER A 270 -0.79 15.54 -17.27
N LEU A 271 0.10 16.19 -16.51
CA LEU A 271 1.54 16.17 -16.77
C LEU A 271 2.12 14.77 -16.55
N MET A 272 1.72 14.06 -15.49
CA MET A 272 2.11 12.66 -15.30
C MET A 272 1.58 11.76 -16.42
N LEU A 273 0.32 11.94 -16.83
CA LEU A 273 -0.27 11.21 -17.95
C LEU A 273 0.50 11.47 -19.26
N LEU A 274 0.84 12.74 -19.54
CA LEU A 274 1.61 13.13 -20.71
C LEU A 274 3.05 12.59 -20.66
N ALA A 275 3.70 12.61 -19.51
CA ALA A 275 5.04 12.05 -19.33
C ALA A 275 5.04 10.52 -19.56
N VAL A 276 4.02 9.84 -19.06
CA VAL A 276 3.83 8.41 -19.28
C VAL A 276 3.52 8.10 -20.75
N MET A 277 2.68 8.91 -21.39
CA MET A 277 2.35 8.76 -22.82
C MET A 277 3.58 9.02 -23.70
N TYR A 278 4.39 10.03 -23.37
CA TYR A 278 5.64 10.35 -24.07
C TYR A 278 6.67 9.21 -23.95
N THR A 279 6.78 8.57 -22.79
CA THR A 279 7.68 7.42 -22.62
C THR A 279 7.19 6.16 -23.34
N THR A 280 5.89 6.00 -23.58
CA THR A 280 5.36 4.87 -24.38
C THR A 280 5.45 5.05 -25.89
N LEU A 281 5.51 6.29 -26.38
CA LEU A 281 5.56 6.60 -27.80
C LEU A 281 6.99 6.61 -28.36
N ARG A 282 8.00 6.50 -27.50
CA ARG A 282 9.42 6.51 -27.83
C ARG A 282 10.00 5.10 -27.81
#